data_AF-A0A6I3GLJ4-F1
#
_entry.id   AF-A0A6I3GLJ4-F1
#
_cell.length_a   1.000
_cell.length_b   1.000
_cell.length_c   1.000
_cell.angle_alpha   90.00
_cell.angle_beta   90.00
_cell.angle_gamma   90.00
#
_symmetry.space_group_name_H-M   'P 1'
#
loop_
_entity.id
_entity.type
_entity.pdbx_description
1 polymer ?
#
loop_
_entity_poly.entity_id
_entity_poly.type
_entity_poly.pdbx_seq_one_letter_code
_entity_poly.pdbx_strand_id
1 'polypeptide(L)' 'AGLGEAFLHSTGHGVGLDIHEEPRVSTRSTATLRPGHVVTVEPGVYLPELGGVRIEDTLLVTEGGCDRLTLAPKNPALV' A
#
# COMPACT_ATOMS: atom_id res chain seq x y z
N ALA A 1 0.29 13.85 -11.58
CA ALA A 1 -1.11 13.61 -11.94
C ALA A 1 -2.10 14.65 -11.41
N GLY A 2 -1.71 15.57 -10.50
CA GLY A 2 -2.62 16.63 -10.00
C GLY A 2 -3.65 16.16 -8.96
N LEU A 3 -3.54 14.94 -8.46
CA LEU A 3 -4.52 14.30 -7.56
C LEU A 3 -4.04 14.18 -6.11
N GLY A 4 -3.02 14.96 -5.71
CA GLY A 4 -2.40 14.83 -4.38
C GLY A 4 -3.38 15.08 -3.23
N GLU A 5 -4.25 16.09 -3.36
CA GLU A 5 -5.27 16.40 -2.36
C GLU A 5 -6.35 15.32 -2.23
N ALA A 6 -6.53 14.48 -3.26
CA ALA A 6 -7.47 13.37 -3.27
C ALA A 6 -6.86 12.04 -2.76
N PHE A 7 -5.55 12.03 -2.43
CA PHE A 7 -4.88 10.90 -1.79
C PHE A 7 -4.83 11.13 -0.28
N LEU A 8 -5.84 10.60 0.42
CA LEU A 8 -6.21 11.04 1.78
C LEU A 8 -5.61 10.21 2.92
N HIS A 9 -4.79 9.19 2.63
CA HIS A 9 -4.26 8.27 3.64
C HIS A 9 -2.79 7.89 3.38
N SER A 10 -2.18 7.15 4.31
CA SER A 10 -0.83 6.60 4.12
C SER A 10 -0.79 5.61 2.96
N THR A 11 0.37 5.47 2.33
CA THR A 11 0.56 4.50 1.25
C THR A 11 0.42 3.05 1.71
N GLY A 12 0.59 2.76 3.01
CA GLY A 12 0.33 1.44 3.56
C GLY A 12 0.84 1.28 4.99
N HIS A 13 0.93 0.05 5.45
CA HIS A 13 1.30 -0.33 6.82
C HIS A 13 1.88 -1.73 6.91
N GLY A 14 2.50 -2.08 8.04
CA GLY A 14 2.89 -3.45 8.34
C GLY A 14 1.67 -4.34 8.50
N VAL A 15 1.82 -5.63 8.18
CA VAL A 15 0.78 -6.65 8.38
C VAL A 15 1.39 -7.98 8.79
N GLY A 16 0.78 -8.62 9.78
CA GLY A 16 1.25 -9.87 10.35
C GLY A 16 0.17 -10.55 11.18
N LEU A 17 0.37 -10.63 12.50
CA LEU A 17 -0.67 -11.12 13.41
C LEU A 17 -1.82 -10.12 13.52
N ASP A 18 -1.48 -8.82 13.49
CA ASP A 18 -2.44 -7.75 13.40
C ASP A 18 -2.54 -7.25 11.96
N ILE A 19 -3.76 -6.85 11.59
CA ILE A 19 -4.00 -6.29 10.25
C ILE A 19 -3.23 -4.97 10.06
N HIS A 20 -3.04 -4.20 11.14
CA HIS A 20 -2.27 -2.97 11.15
C HIS A 20 -1.16 -3.06 12.20
N GLU A 21 0.07 -3.24 11.75
CA GLU A 21 1.26 -3.22 12.60
C GLU A 21 2.34 -2.27 12.02
N GLU A 22 3.44 -2.11 12.75
CA GLU A 22 4.62 -1.39 12.26
C GLU A 22 5.42 -2.26 11.26
N PRO A 23 6.16 -1.66 10.32
CA PRO A 23 6.32 -0.23 10.09
C PRO A 23 5.19 0.39 9.26
N ARG A 24 4.80 1.63 9.57
CA ARG A 24 3.91 2.42 8.69
C ARG A 24 4.64 2.89 7.42
N VAL A 25 4.00 2.73 6.25
CA VAL A 25 4.45 3.31 4.97
C VAL A 25 3.76 4.65 4.78
N SER A 26 4.29 5.69 5.43
CA SER A 26 3.68 7.01 5.47
C SER A 26 4.71 8.15 5.45
N THR A 27 4.30 9.34 5.06
CA THR A 27 5.14 10.55 5.06
C THR A 27 5.60 10.99 6.45
N ARG A 28 5.01 10.46 7.51
CA ARG A 28 5.36 10.74 8.91
C ARG A 28 6.30 9.70 9.51
N SER A 29 6.49 8.57 8.84
CA SER A 29 7.32 7.47 9.35
C SER A 29 8.80 7.74 9.09
N THR A 30 9.64 7.46 10.08
CA THR A 30 11.11 7.48 9.97
C THR A 30 11.72 6.08 10.02
N ALA A 31 10.89 5.04 10.09
CA ALA A 31 11.35 3.66 10.15
C ALA A 31 12.03 3.24 8.84
N THR A 32 13.11 2.48 8.95
CA THR A 32 13.76 1.85 7.79
C THR A 32 13.13 0.49 7.52
N LEU A 33 12.69 0.24 6.29
CA LEU A 33 12.28 -1.10 5.87
C LEU A 33 13.48 -2.05 5.88
N ARG A 34 13.30 -3.25 6.43
CA ARG A 34 14.33 -4.28 6.54
C ARG A 34 13.83 -5.59 5.96
N PRO A 35 14.73 -6.45 5.45
CA PRO A 35 14.35 -7.79 5.00
C PRO A 35 13.55 -8.52 6.07
N GLY A 36 12.46 -9.17 5.66
CA GLY A 36 11.52 -9.86 6.55
C GLY A 36 10.32 -9.02 7.00
N HIS A 37 10.34 -7.69 6.84
CA HIS A 37 9.12 -6.89 7.04
C HIS A 37 8.09 -7.23 5.96
N VAL A 38 6.83 -7.31 6.36
CA VAL A 38 5.70 -7.47 5.45
C VAL A 38 4.83 -6.21 5.56
N VAL A 39 4.60 -5.55 4.42
CA VAL A 39 3.85 -4.29 4.37
C VAL A 39 2.84 -4.28 3.23
N THR A 40 1.76 -3.52 3.40
CA THR A 40 0.85 -3.15 2.32
C THR A 40 1.41 -2.00 1.51
N VAL A 41 1.13 -2.00 0.20
CA VAL A 41 1.30 -0.85 -0.70
C VAL A 41 -0.03 -0.64 -1.41
N GLU A 42 -0.75 0.38 -0.98
CA GLU A 42 -2.17 0.57 -1.26
C GLU A 42 -2.53 2.03 -1.62
N PRO A 43 -1.85 2.70 -2.56
CA PRO A 43 -2.19 4.06 -2.92
C PRO A 43 -3.64 4.16 -3.43
N GLY A 44 -4.35 5.21 -3.01
CA GLY A 44 -5.74 5.43 -3.36
C GLY A 44 -6.05 6.89 -3.65
N VAL A 45 -6.89 7.12 -4.66
CA VAL A 45 -7.44 8.44 -4.99
C VAL A 45 -8.95 8.37 -4.88
N TYR A 46 -9.53 9.33 -4.16
CA TYR A 46 -10.96 9.41 -3.90
C TYR A 46 -11.47 10.78 -4.29
N LEU A 47 -12.37 10.80 -5.29
CA LEU A 47 -13.02 12.00 -5.79
C LEU A 47 -14.46 11.97 -5.29
N PRO A 48 -14.86 12.91 -4.41
CA PRO A 48 -16.23 13.02 -3.95
C PRO A 48 -17.20 12.98 -5.13
N GLU A 49 -18.33 12.30 -4.94
CA GLU A 49 -19.43 12.19 -5.91
C GLU A 49 -19.14 11.37 -7.19
N LEU A 50 -17.87 11.12 -7.52
CA LEU A 50 -17.49 10.28 -8.66
C LEU A 50 -17.12 8.85 -8.23
N GLY A 51 -16.42 8.71 -7.10
CA GLY A 51 -15.93 7.43 -6.58
C GLY A 51 -14.44 7.45 -6.29
N GLY A 52 -13.82 6.27 -6.22
CA GLY A 52 -12.40 6.16 -5.93
C GLY A 52 -11.80 4.85 -6.40
N VAL A 53 -10.48 4.85 -6.52
CA VAL A 53 -9.70 3.67 -6.89
C VAL A 53 -8.59 3.51 -5.87
N ARG A 54 -8.46 2.29 -5.33
CA ARG A 54 -7.31 1.84 -4.56
C ARG A 54 -6.90 0.47 -5.09
N ILE A 55 -5.62 0.27 -5.25
CA ILE A 55 -5.02 -1.01 -5.61
C ILE A 55 -4.02 -1.32 -4.51
N GLU A 56 -4.16 -2.50 -3.90
CA GLU A 56 -3.36 -2.93 -2.76
C GLU A 56 -2.63 -4.22 -3.09
N ASP A 57 -1.35 -4.26 -2.73
CA ASP A 57 -0.58 -5.49 -2.63
C ASP A 57 0.06 -5.62 -1.25
N THR A 58 0.24 -6.87 -0.82
CA THR A 58 1.09 -7.23 0.32
C THR A 58 2.47 -7.64 -0.18
N LEU A 59 3.51 -6.99 0.32
CA LEU A 59 4.89 -7.16 -0.10
C LEU A 59 5.76 -7.62 1.06
N LEU A 60 6.60 -8.63 0.81
CA LEU A 60 7.70 -9.02 1.67
C LEU A 60 8.95 -8.23 1.26
N VAL A 61 9.55 -7.48 2.17
CA VAL A 61 10.84 -6.81 1.93
C VAL A 61 11.95 -7.86 1.91
N THR A 62 12.82 -7.79 0.90
CA THR A 62 14.00 -8.66 0.74
C THR A 62 15.28 -7.81 0.77
N GLU A 63 16.46 -8.45 0.75
CA GLU A 63 17.74 -7.74 0.76
C GLU A 63 17.93 -6.79 -0.43
N GLY A 64 17.37 -7.14 -1.59
CA GLY A 64 17.51 -6.38 -2.84
C GLY A 64 16.25 -5.65 -3.32
N GLY A 65 15.14 -5.74 -2.59
CA GLY A 65 13.87 -5.19 -3.03
C GLY A 65 12.67 -5.75 -2.27
N CYS A 66 11.71 -6.32 -3.00
CA CYS A 66 10.53 -6.95 -2.41
C CYS A 66 9.96 -8.07 -3.28
N ASP A 67 9.32 -9.03 -2.63
CA ASP A 67 8.50 -10.06 -3.26
C ASP A 67 7.03 -9.76 -3.03
N ARG A 68 6.19 -10.00 -4.06
CA ARG A 68 4.73 -9.90 -3.94
C ARG A 68 4.14 -11.17 -3.37
N LEU A 69 3.31 -11.02 -2.35
CA LEU A 69 2.52 -12.12 -1.79
C LEU A 69 1.11 -12.18 -2.38
N THR A 70 0.56 -11.04 -2.78
CA THR A 70 -0.70 -10.94 -3.51
C THR A 70 -0.45 -11.02 -5.02
N LEU A 71 -1.17 -11.88 -5.74
CA LEU A 71 -0.93 -12.16 -7.17
C LEU A 71 -2.10 -11.79 -8.09
N ALA A 72 -3.18 -11.23 -7.54
CA ALA A 72 -4.32 -10.80 -8.33
C ALA A 72 -3.92 -9.81 -9.45
N PRO A 73 -4.55 -9.89 -10.63
CA PRO A 73 -4.34 -8.90 -11.68
C PRO A 73 -4.79 -7.52 -11.17
N LYS A 74 -4.05 -6.48 -11.58
CA LYS A 74 -4.35 -5.08 -11.18
C LYS A 74 -4.94 -4.26 -12.33
N ASN A 75 -5.15 -4.92 -13.46
CA ASN A 75 -5.86 -4.32 -14.57
C ASN A 75 -7.34 -4.25 -14.20
N PRO A 76 -8.07 -3.23 -14.66
CA PRO A 76 -9.50 -3.16 -14.47
C PRO A 76 -10.16 -4.46 -14.96
N ALA A 77 -10.92 -5.10 -14.07
CA ALA A 77 -11.79 -6.20 -14.42
C ALA A 77 -13.20 -5.64 -14.58
N LEU A 78 -13.84 -5.92 -15.72
CA LEU A 78 -15.27 -5.71 -15.89
C LEU A 78 -15.95 -7.01 -15.47
N VAL A 79 -16.86 -6.91 -14.52
CA VAL A 79 -17.64 -8.04 -13.98
C VAL A 79 -19.06 -7.93 -14.48
#